data_AF-A0A538SXG1-F1
#
_entry.id   AF-A0A538SXG1-F1
#
_cell.length_a   1.000
_cell.length_b   1.000
_cell.length_c   1.000
_cell.angle_alpha   90.00
_cell.angle_beta   90.00
_cell.angle_gamma   90.00
#
_symmetry.space_group_name_H-M   'P 1'
#
loop_
_entity.id
_entity.type
_entity.pdbx_description
1 polymer ?
#
loop_
_entity_poly.entity_id
_entity_poly.type
_entity_poly.pdbx_seq_one_letter_code
_entity_poly.pdbx_strand_id
1 'polypeptide(L)'
;MQSRYPLRAASALFTLVLCSLLARPGAPDALQSLPAGDSPVGAMVRLLASYRLERLDDYAPLLLPGFRFFFGDSASRAAYPEGFTRVDELASARHLFEGFTDASGVRHPAARSIESSLDTVCVGSEPEEPDSAAQYQVVVACGLRLHIEFDDDTELDVGPACHEFHFARGDVAARGPDQPGDADHWYLWRWVESSSCEAMATARALASRSPALEAAAGSPGPPRILSVPNPAHGVVSVSVRLTGREPARLIMFDVAGRRVLDQDLGAPGEAVSRFELRGTAGLPAGLYWLRATQGGRIGPAKAVVLL
;
A
#
# COMPACT_ATOMS: atom_id res chain seq x y z
N MET A 1 18.75 -41.44 9.75
CA MET A 1 18.35 -40.17 10.39
C MET A 1 17.35 -39.49 9.47
N GLN A 2 16.06 -39.62 9.79
CA GLN A 2 14.95 -39.05 9.04
C GLN A 2 14.80 -37.58 9.44
N SER A 3 14.89 -36.66 8.48
CA SER A 3 14.48 -35.27 8.64
C SER A 3 12.95 -35.22 8.53
N ARG A 4 12.29 -34.92 9.64
CA ARG A 4 10.88 -34.56 9.70
C ARG A 4 10.81 -33.19 10.34
N TYR A 5 10.48 -32.17 9.55
CA TYR A 5 9.81 -30.98 10.07
C TYR A 5 8.50 -30.79 9.31
N PRO A 6 7.37 -30.61 10.01
CA PRO A 6 6.04 -30.79 9.45
C PRO A 6 5.51 -29.53 8.77
N LEU A 7 4.91 -29.72 7.59
CA LEU A 7 3.87 -28.85 7.06
C LEU A 7 2.73 -28.79 8.08
N ARG A 8 2.51 -27.61 8.67
CA ARG A 8 1.29 -27.34 9.44
C ARG A 8 0.32 -26.60 8.55
N ALA A 9 -0.67 -27.35 8.09
CA ALA A 9 -1.95 -26.83 7.66
C ALA A 9 -2.61 -26.03 8.80
N ALA A 10 -3.19 -24.89 8.45
CA ALA A 10 -4.30 -24.29 9.20
C ALA A 10 -5.22 -23.58 8.21
N SER A 11 -6.22 -24.30 7.74
CA SER A 11 -7.44 -23.74 7.17
C SER A 11 -8.17 -22.93 8.24
N ALA A 12 -8.57 -21.70 7.90
CA ALA A 12 -9.76 -21.09 8.45
C ALA A 12 -10.36 -20.17 7.38
N LEU A 13 -11.51 -20.60 6.85
CA LEU A 13 -12.38 -19.81 5.99
C LEU A 13 -12.67 -18.44 6.62
N PHE A 14 -12.47 -17.37 5.86
CA PHE A 14 -13.40 -16.24 5.86
C PHE A 14 -13.41 -15.60 4.46
N THR A 15 -14.46 -15.92 3.72
CA THR A 15 -14.81 -15.25 2.46
C THR A 15 -15.10 -13.79 2.75
N LEU A 16 -14.36 -12.88 2.13
CA LEU A 16 -14.84 -11.54 1.81
C LEU A 16 -14.25 -11.09 0.48
N VAL A 17 -15.13 -11.19 -0.51
CA VAL A 17 -14.99 -10.69 -1.87
C VAL A 17 -14.71 -9.19 -1.83
N LEU A 18 -13.62 -8.76 -2.44
CA LEU A 18 -13.49 -7.41 -3.00
C LEU A 18 -13.06 -7.50 -4.47
N CYS A 19 -13.80 -8.27 -5.28
CA CYS A 19 -13.91 -7.96 -6.70
C CYS A 19 -14.91 -6.82 -6.85
N SER A 20 -14.46 -5.61 -7.19
CA SER A 20 -15.10 -4.80 -8.23
C SER A 20 -14.42 -3.44 -8.40
N LEU A 21 -13.52 -3.37 -9.40
CA LEU A 21 -13.21 -2.26 -10.29
C LEU A 21 -12.32 -2.89 -11.37
N LEU A 22 -12.75 -3.36 -12.55
CA LEU A 22 -13.93 -3.19 -13.39
C LEU A 22 -14.14 -4.52 -14.17
N ALA A 23 -15.33 -5.10 -14.15
CA ALA A 23 -15.71 -6.11 -15.14
C ALA A 23 -17.21 -5.99 -15.43
N ARG A 24 -17.54 -5.20 -16.46
CA ARG A 24 -18.78 -5.43 -17.22
C ARG A 24 -18.60 -6.77 -17.96
N PRO A 25 -19.63 -7.62 -18.04
CA PRO A 25 -19.57 -8.81 -18.87
C PRO A 25 -19.57 -8.37 -20.34
N GLY A 26 -18.39 -8.41 -20.98
CA GLY A 26 -18.24 -8.09 -22.41
C GLY A 26 -16.97 -7.33 -22.82
N ALA A 27 -15.79 -7.66 -22.31
CA ALA A 27 -14.53 -7.21 -22.94
C ALA A 27 -13.35 -8.15 -22.59
N PRO A 28 -13.02 -9.13 -23.45
CA PRO A 28 -11.77 -9.90 -23.31
C PRO A 28 -10.50 -9.02 -23.42
N ASP A 29 -10.58 -7.82 -24.03
CA ASP A 29 -9.44 -6.90 -24.17
C ASP A 29 -9.07 -6.12 -22.89
N ALA A 30 -10.04 -5.84 -22.00
CA ALA A 30 -9.80 -4.97 -20.84
C ALA A 30 -8.93 -5.61 -19.75
N LEU A 31 -8.86 -6.95 -19.71
CA LEU A 31 -8.02 -7.70 -18.77
C LEU A 31 -6.54 -7.80 -19.21
N GLN A 32 -6.25 -7.43 -20.46
CA GLN A 32 -4.92 -7.46 -21.07
C GLN A 32 -4.26 -6.08 -21.18
N SER A 33 -5.04 -5.00 -21.03
CA SER A 33 -4.51 -3.63 -21.07
C SER A 33 -3.86 -3.26 -19.73
N LEU A 34 -2.64 -2.74 -19.80
CA LEU A 34 -1.95 -2.23 -18.62
C LEU A 34 -2.53 -0.87 -18.20
N PRO A 35 -2.71 -0.62 -16.89
CA PRO A 35 -3.18 0.67 -16.39
C PRO A 35 -2.14 1.77 -16.64
N ALA A 36 -2.58 3.03 -16.55
CA ALA A 36 -1.70 4.18 -16.63
C ALA A 36 -0.74 4.23 -15.43
N GLY A 37 0.50 4.63 -15.69
CA GLY A 37 1.55 4.84 -14.69
C GLY A 37 1.71 6.31 -14.27
N ASP A 38 0.64 7.10 -14.38
CA ASP A 38 0.61 8.57 -14.25
C ASP A 38 0.64 9.07 -12.79
N SER A 39 0.64 8.15 -11.85
CA SER A 39 0.76 8.41 -10.41
C SER A 39 1.59 7.31 -9.75
N PRO A 40 2.11 7.51 -8.52
CA PRO A 40 2.84 6.45 -7.81
C PRO A 40 2.00 5.18 -7.62
N VAL A 41 0.71 5.32 -7.31
CA VAL A 41 -0.21 4.19 -7.19
C VAL A 41 -0.46 3.57 -8.56
N GLY A 42 -0.68 4.37 -9.61
CA GLY A 42 -0.83 3.88 -10.98
C GLY A 42 0.39 3.08 -11.44
N ALA A 43 1.59 3.56 -11.16
CA ALA A 43 2.85 2.87 -11.46
C ALA A 43 3.01 1.58 -10.66
N MET A 44 2.65 1.54 -9.36
CA MET A 44 2.61 0.30 -8.59
C MET A 44 1.62 -0.71 -9.17
N VAL A 45 0.40 -0.29 -9.51
CA VAL A 45 -0.60 -1.18 -10.10
C VAL A 45 -0.14 -1.66 -11.48
N ARG A 46 0.49 -0.80 -12.28
CA ARG A 46 1.08 -1.17 -13.57
C ARG A 46 2.21 -2.18 -13.39
N LEU A 47 3.09 -2.00 -12.40
CA LEU A 47 4.14 -2.95 -12.04
C LEU A 47 3.57 -4.34 -11.74
N LEU A 48 2.59 -4.41 -10.82
CA LEU A 48 1.94 -5.66 -10.45
C LEU A 48 1.17 -6.29 -11.63
N ALA A 49 0.53 -5.48 -12.48
CA ALA A 49 -0.17 -5.95 -13.67
C ALA A 49 0.79 -6.50 -14.73
N SER A 50 1.93 -5.84 -14.97
CA SER A 50 2.97 -6.34 -15.88
C SER A 50 3.54 -7.67 -15.38
N TYR A 51 3.71 -7.83 -14.07
CA TYR A 51 4.18 -9.07 -13.45
C TYR A 51 3.15 -10.21 -13.58
N ARG A 52 1.88 -9.94 -13.25
CA ARG A 52 0.75 -10.88 -13.44
C ARG A 52 0.60 -11.36 -14.88
N LEU A 53 0.83 -10.46 -15.84
CA LEU A 53 0.72 -10.75 -17.26
C LEU A 53 2.02 -11.31 -17.86
N GLU A 54 3.07 -11.48 -17.06
CA GLU A 54 4.38 -12.01 -17.47
C GLU A 54 5.03 -11.17 -18.60
N ARG A 55 4.74 -9.86 -18.61
CA ARG A 55 5.18 -8.93 -19.66
C ARG A 55 6.48 -8.22 -19.25
N LEU A 56 7.60 -8.89 -19.44
CA LEU A 56 8.92 -8.36 -19.06
C LEU A 56 9.24 -7.02 -19.74
N ASP A 57 8.82 -6.84 -21.00
CA ASP A 57 9.03 -5.60 -21.77
C ASP A 57 8.25 -4.40 -21.21
N ASP A 58 7.17 -4.65 -20.45
CA ASP A 58 6.42 -3.60 -19.76
C ASP A 58 6.83 -3.46 -18.28
N TYR A 59 7.40 -4.50 -17.69
CA TYR A 59 7.93 -4.50 -16.33
C TYR A 59 9.28 -3.79 -16.23
N ALA A 60 10.21 -4.12 -17.13
CA ALA A 60 11.58 -3.65 -17.07
C ALA A 60 11.75 -2.12 -17.20
N PRO A 61 10.94 -1.40 -17.99
CA PRO A 61 11.00 0.06 -18.05
C PRO A 61 10.48 0.76 -16.80
N LEU A 62 9.76 0.08 -15.89
CA LEU A 62 9.30 0.69 -14.64
C LEU A 62 10.41 0.82 -13.59
N LEU A 63 11.49 0.05 -13.73
CA LEU A 63 12.63 0.05 -12.81
C LEU A 63 13.72 1.01 -13.27
N LEU A 64 14.10 1.97 -12.43
CA LEU A 64 15.21 2.89 -12.72
C LEU A 64 16.55 2.13 -12.78
N PRO A 65 17.55 2.63 -13.53
CA PRO A 65 18.88 2.02 -13.58
C PRO A 65 19.51 1.75 -12.21
N GLY A 66 19.28 2.66 -11.25
CA GLY A 66 19.73 2.54 -9.86
C GLY A 66 18.88 1.65 -8.95
N PHE A 67 17.88 0.93 -9.48
CA PHE A 67 16.91 0.19 -8.69
C PHE A 67 17.52 -0.80 -7.69
N ARG A 68 16.92 -0.86 -6.49
CA ARG A 68 17.23 -1.86 -5.45
C ARG A 68 15.99 -2.49 -4.83
N PHE A 69 15.99 -3.82 -4.71
CA PHE A 69 15.01 -4.58 -3.93
C PHE A 69 15.61 -5.15 -2.65
N PHE A 70 14.93 -4.98 -1.52
CA PHE A 70 15.36 -5.46 -0.21
C PHE A 70 14.35 -6.45 0.38
N PHE A 71 14.82 -7.66 0.67
CA PHE A 71 14.03 -8.75 1.20
C PHE A 71 13.59 -8.53 2.66
N GLY A 72 12.43 -9.06 3.02
CA GLY A 72 11.94 -9.04 4.39
C GLY A 72 12.56 -10.13 5.28
N ASP A 73 12.87 -11.29 4.70
CA ASP A 73 13.39 -12.44 5.44
C ASP A 73 14.88 -12.30 5.76
N SER A 74 15.34 -12.97 6.82
CA SER A 74 16.73 -12.86 7.27
C SER A 74 17.74 -13.59 6.39
N ALA A 75 17.33 -14.67 5.72
CA ALA A 75 18.24 -15.50 4.94
C ALA A 75 18.62 -14.79 3.64
N SER A 76 17.62 -14.27 2.92
CA SER A 76 17.84 -13.52 1.69
C SER A 76 18.58 -12.21 1.95
N ARG A 77 18.28 -11.50 3.05
CA ARG A 77 19.07 -10.31 3.45
C ARG A 77 20.54 -10.63 3.73
N ALA A 78 20.83 -11.79 4.31
CA ALA A 78 22.22 -12.20 4.55
C ALA A 78 22.94 -12.56 3.24
N ALA A 79 22.23 -13.17 2.28
CA ALA A 79 22.76 -13.50 0.96
C ALA A 79 22.94 -12.27 0.06
N TYR A 80 22.05 -11.28 0.19
CA TYR A 80 22.00 -10.06 -0.62
C TYR A 80 21.95 -8.81 0.27
N PRO A 81 23.05 -8.48 0.97
CA PRO A 81 23.08 -7.38 1.94
C PRO A 81 22.81 -6.00 1.30
N GLU A 82 23.20 -5.82 0.05
CA GLU A 82 22.95 -4.60 -0.74
C GLU A 82 21.63 -4.64 -1.52
N GLY A 83 20.83 -5.70 -1.32
CA GLY A 83 19.62 -5.97 -2.07
C GLY A 83 19.87 -6.47 -3.50
N PHE A 84 18.78 -6.83 -4.17
CA PHE A 84 18.79 -7.14 -5.60
C PHE A 84 18.95 -5.85 -6.42
N THR A 85 19.84 -5.88 -7.39
CA THR A 85 19.94 -4.83 -8.40
C THR A 85 18.81 -4.94 -9.42
N ARG A 86 18.67 -3.94 -10.28
CA ARG A 86 17.81 -4.03 -11.48
C ARG A 86 18.09 -5.29 -12.31
N VAL A 87 19.35 -5.68 -12.44
CA VAL A 87 19.73 -6.86 -13.24
C VAL A 87 19.25 -8.14 -12.57
N ASP A 88 19.42 -8.25 -11.25
CA ASP A 88 19.00 -9.43 -10.47
C ASP A 88 17.48 -9.57 -10.49
N GLU A 89 16.77 -8.46 -10.27
CA GLU A 89 15.31 -8.43 -10.30
C GLU A 89 14.74 -8.86 -11.66
N LEU A 90 15.29 -8.32 -12.76
CA LEU A 90 14.83 -8.69 -14.10
C LEU A 90 15.20 -10.14 -14.47
N ALA A 91 16.33 -10.64 -13.98
CA ALA A 91 16.69 -12.05 -14.14
C ALA A 91 15.72 -12.94 -13.36
N SER A 92 15.39 -12.57 -12.12
CA SER A 92 14.42 -13.27 -11.27
C SER A 92 13.02 -13.30 -11.90
N ALA A 93 12.52 -12.15 -12.36
CA ALA A 93 11.23 -12.07 -13.05
C ALA A 93 11.22 -12.93 -14.32
N ARG A 94 12.28 -12.87 -15.15
CA ARG A 94 12.39 -13.72 -16.35
C ARG A 94 12.38 -15.21 -16.01
N HIS A 95 13.13 -15.61 -14.99
CA HIS A 95 13.16 -17.00 -14.54
C HIS A 95 11.77 -17.48 -14.10
N LEU A 96 10.98 -16.62 -13.46
CA LEU A 96 9.62 -16.95 -13.10
C LEU A 96 8.71 -17.09 -14.34
N PHE A 97 8.81 -16.16 -15.30
CA PHE A 97 7.93 -16.13 -16.48
C PHE A 97 8.24 -17.22 -17.51
N GLU A 98 9.52 -17.58 -17.66
CA GLU A 98 9.97 -18.48 -18.74
C GLU A 98 10.43 -19.85 -18.21
N GLY A 99 10.56 -19.99 -16.90
CA GLY A 99 11.28 -21.08 -16.26
C GLY A 99 12.79 -20.97 -16.53
N PHE A 100 13.58 -21.79 -15.83
CA PHE A 100 15.03 -21.80 -16.01
C PHE A 100 15.64 -23.12 -15.54
N THR A 101 16.87 -23.39 -15.95
CA THR A 101 17.66 -24.48 -15.38
C THR A 101 18.70 -23.89 -14.44
N ASP A 102 18.71 -24.34 -13.19
CA ASP A 102 19.67 -23.84 -12.20
C ASP A 102 21.09 -24.40 -12.41
N ALA A 103 22.03 -23.92 -11.61
CA ALA A 103 23.44 -24.34 -11.68
C ALA A 103 23.65 -25.84 -11.36
N SER A 104 22.67 -26.51 -10.73
CA SER A 104 22.71 -27.94 -10.45
C SER A 104 22.12 -28.80 -11.59
N GLY A 105 21.62 -28.17 -12.65
CA GLY A 105 21.00 -28.83 -13.79
C GLY A 105 19.52 -29.18 -13.57
N VAL A 106 18.91 -28.72 -12.48
CA VAL A 106 17.48 -28.92 -12.21
C VAL A 106 16.69 -27.89 -13.01
N ARG A 107 15.70 -28.38 -13.78
CA ARG A 107 14.75 -27.51 -14.49
C ARG A 107 13.66 -27.05 -13.53
N HIS A 108 13.46 -25.74 -13.48
CA HIS A 108 12.35 -25.09 -12.82
C HIS A 108 11.31 -24.70 -13.89
N PRO A 109 10.02 -24.98 -13.66
CA PRO A 109 8.94 -24.67 -14.59
C PRO A 109 8.70 -23.16 -14.69
N ALA A 110 8.07 -22.73 -15.79
CA ALA A 110 7.53 -21.38 -15.90
C ALA A 110 6.27 -21.26 -15.04
N ALA A 111 5.97 -20.04 -14.59
CA ALA A 111 4.65 -19.72 -14.06
C ALA A 111 3.62 -19.86 -15.19
N ARG A 112 2.50 -20.52 -14.87
CA ARG A 112 1.30 -20.60 -15.70
C ARG A 112 0.32 -19.48 -15.37
N SER A 113 0.31 -19.06 -14.10
CA SER A 113 -0.48 -17.94 -13.61
C SER A 113 0.19 -17.29 -12.41
N ILE A 114 0.05 -15.97 -12.30
CA ILE A 114 0.54 -15.19 -11.16
C ILE A 114 -0.59 -14.27 -10.70
N GLU A 115 -1.25 -14.61 -9.60
CA GLU A 115 -2.24 -13.75 -8.99
C GLU A 115 -1.64 -12.91 -7.88
N SER A 116 -2.10 -11.66 -7.76
CA SER A 116 -1.69 -10.76 -6.68
C SER A 116 -2.92 -10.16 -5.99
N SER A 117 -2.84 -10.06 -4.67
CA SER A 117 -3.85 -9.39 -3.86
C SER A 117 -3.19 -8.58 -2.75
N LEU A 118 -3.84 -7.53 -2.29
CA LEU A 118 -3.35 -6.69 -1.19
C LEU A 118 -4.52 -6.20 -0.34
N ASP A 119 -4.25 -5.88 0.92
CA ASP A 119 -5.28 -5.50 1.88
C ASP A 119 -5.43 -3.97 1.97
N THR A 120 -4.33 -3.23 1.94
CA THR A 120 -4.34 -1.76 2.11
C THR A 120 -3.21 -1.10 1.34
N VAL A 121 -3.49 0.09 0.78
CA VAL A 121 -2.50 0.95 0.13
C VAL A 121 -2.50 2.32 0.80
N CYS A 122 -1.31 2.81 1.12
CA CYS A 122 -1.09 4.16 1.64
C CYS A 122 -0.02 4.86 0.81
N VAL A 123 -0.20 6.16 0.54
CA VAL A 123 0.81 6.99 -0.13
C VAL A 123 1.39 7.97 0.88
N GLY A 124 2.71 8.14 0.85
CA GLY A 124 3.43 9.12 1.66
C GLY A 124 4.54 9.80 0.87
N SER A 125 5.11 10.84 1.47
CA SER A 125 6.32 11.50 0.95
C SER A 125 7.55 10.64 1.17
N GLU A 126 8.54 10.76 0.29
CA GLU A 126 9.85 10.16 0.48
C GLU A 126 10.56 10.78 1.69
N PRO A 127 10.87 10.00 2.76
CA PRO A 127 11.52 10.54 3.96
C PRO A 127 12.96 11.00 3.72
N GLU A 128 13.70 10.41 2.77
CA GLU A 128 15.07 10.81 2.46
C GLU A 128 15.14 12.13 1.67
N GLU A 129 14.05 12.51 1.00
CA GLU A 129 13.97 13.71 0.14
C GLU A 129 12.68 14.53 0.42
N PRO A 130 12.49 15.07 1.65
CA PRO A 130 11.23 15.67 2.09
C PRO A 130 10.85 16.93 1.30
N ASP A 131 11.83 17.70 0.83
CA ASP A 131 11.61 18.91 0.01
C ASP A 131 11.16 18.57 -1.43
N SER A 132 11.30 17.31 -1.84
CA SER A 132 10.88 16.80 -3.14
C SER A 132 9.65 15.89 -3.05
N ALA A 133 8.82 16.03 -2.01
CA ALA A 133 7.62 15.20 -1.77
C ALA A 133 6.64 15.10 -2.96
N ALA A 134 6.59 16.10 -3.86
CA ALA A 134 5.76 16.06 -5.07
C ALA A 134 6.38 15.24 -6.21
N GLN A 135 7.66 14.93 -6.13
CA GLN A 135 8.50 14.32 -7.16
C GLN A 135 9.05 12.95 -6.72
N TYR A 136 9.21 12.73 -5.41
CA TYR A 136 9.57 11.46 -4.80
C TYR A 136 8.49 11.06 -3.81
N GLN A 137 7.88 9.92 -4.06
CA GLN A 137 6.77 9.42 -3.26
C GLN A 137 6.97 7.95 -2.99
N VAL A 138 6.37 7.50 -1.90
CA VAL A 138 6.41 6.10 -1.52
C VAL A 138 5.02 5.55 -1.32
N VAL A 139 4.78 4.39 -1.90
CA VAL A 139 3.53 3.64 -1.79
C VAL A 139 3.78 2.46 -0.87
N VAL A 140 3.01 2.38 0.21
CA VAL A 140 3.04 1.26 1.16
C VAL A 140 1.86 0.35 0.85
N ALA A 141 2.14 -0.87 0.42
CA ALA A 141 1.14 -1.91 0.21
C ALA A 141 1.24 -2.95 1.34
N CYS A 142 0.18 -3.06 2.12
CA CYS A 142 0.06 -4.02 3.22
C CYS A 142 -0.74 -5.24 2.78
N GLY A 143 -0.33 -6.41 3.26
CA GLY A 143 -1.01 -7.67 2.99
C GLY A 143 -0.85 -8.16 1.56
N LEU A 144 0.22 -7.73 0.86
CA LEU A 144 0.51 -8.20 -0.49
C LEU A 144 0.76 -9.71 -0.44
N ARG A 145 0.03 -10.44 -1.28
CA ARG A 145 0.16 -11.88 -1.48
C ARG A 145 0.37 -12.13 -2.96
N LEU A 146 1.20 -13.12 -3.27
CA LEU A 146 1.31 -13.70 -4.59
C LEU A 146 0.89 -15.15 -4.50
N HIS A 147 0.02 -15.58 -5.40
CA HIS A 147 -0.27 -16.99 -5.65
C HIS A 147 0.23 -17.31 -7.04
N ILE A 148 1.12 -18.28 -7.16
CA ILE A 148 1.77 -18.65 -8.41
C ILE A 148 1.47 -20.11 -8.67
N GLU A 149 0.89 -20.41 -9.82
CA GLU A 149 0.80 -21.77 -10.34
C GLU A 149 1.86 -21.96 -11.41
N PHE A 150 2.50 -23.13 -11.44
CA PHE A 150 3.52 -23.48 -12.43
C PHE A 150 2.99 -24.48 -13.46
N ASP A 151 3.69 -24.59 -14.59
CA ASP A 151 3.36 -25.52 -15.68
C ASP A 151 3.38 -27.01 -15.29
N ASP A 152 4.03 -27.36 -14.19
CA ASP A 152 4.08 -28.72 -13.64
C ASP A 152 3.02 -28.98 -12.55
N ASP A 153 2.03 -28.11 -12.45
CA ASP A 153 0.95 -28.12 -11.46
C ASP A 153 1.43 -27.93 -10.01
N THR A 154 2.67 -27.49 -9.79
CA THR A 154 3.10 -27.01 -8.48
C THR A 154 2.60 -25.58 -8.23
N GLU A 155 2.49 -25.22 -6.96
CA GLU A 155 2.00 -23.91 -6.52
C GLU A 155 2.95 -23.30 -5.49
N LEU A 156 3.05 -21.97 -5.50
CA LEU A 156 3.81 -21.19 -4.52
C LEU A 156 2.99 -19.99 -4.05
N ASP A 157 2.76 -19.94 -2.73
CA ASP A 157 2.19 -18.78 -2.06
C ASP A 157 3.29 -17.94 -1.40
N VAL A 158 3.30 -16.65 -1.69
CA VAL A 158 4.19 -15.66 -1.07
C VAL A 158 3.36 -14.66 -0.28
N GLY A 159 3.81 -14.33 0.93
CA GLY A 159 3.16 -13.37 1.82
C GLY A 159 2.16 -14.01 2.82
N PRO A 160 1.29 -13.20 3.46
CA PRO A 160 1.16 -11.76 3.29
C PRO A 160 2.39 -11.00 3.81
N ALA A 161 2.84 -10.00 3.05
CA ALA A 161 3.91 -9.10 3.44
C ALA A 161 3.54 -7.63 3.24
N CYS A 162 4.29 -6.74 3.87
CA CYS A 162 4.22 -5.32 3.66
C CYS A 162 5.34 -4.90 2.70
N HIS A 163 5.02 -4.06 1.73
CA HIS A 163 5.98 -3.58 0.75
C HIS A 163 5.96 -2.06 0.69
N GLU A 164 7.14 -1.47 0.60
CA GLU A 164 7.36 -0.05 0.31
C GLU A 164 7.94 0.09 -1.09
N PHE A 165 7.20 0.78 -1.96
CA PHE A 165 7.60 1.07 -3.33
C PHE A 165 7.94 2.56 -3.43
N HIS A 166 9.22 2.87 -3.58
CA HIS A 166 9.73 4.24 -3.67
C HIS A 166 9.85 4.65 -5.13
N PHE A 167 9.06 5.65 -5.50
CA PHE A 167 8.94 6.15 -6.86
C PHE A 167 9.58 7.53 -6.99
N ALA A 168 10.21 7.76 -8.15
CA ALA A 168 10.62 9.07 -8.61
C ALA A 168 9.82 9.43 -9.87
N ARG A 169 9.35 10.67 -9.94
CA ARG A 169 8.65 11.22 -11.09
C ARG A 169 9.61 11.39 -12.26
N GLY A 170 9.13 11.14 -13.46
CA GLY A 170 9.93 11.02 -14.66
C GLY A 170 10.82 12.24 -14.85
N ASP A 171 10.25 13.44 -14.87
CA ASP A 171 10.93 14.73 -15.05
C ASP A 171 12.15 15.01 -14.14
N VAL A 172 12.28 14.34 -12.99
CA VAL A 172 13.44 14.46 -12.10
C VAL A 172 14.29 13.20 -11.96
N ALA A 173 13.76 12.05 -12.38
CA ALA A 173 14.39 10.76 -12.17
C ALA A 173 15.71 10.63 -12.94
N ALA A 174 16.66 9.88 -12.35
CA ALA A 174 17.87 9.42 -13.04
C ALA A 174 17.54 8.26 -13.99
N ARG A 175 16.82 8.59 -15.07
CA ARG A 175 16.28 7.65 -16.06
C ARG A 175 17.35 7.03 -16.95
N GLY A 176 17.03 5.85 -17.50
CA GLY A 176 17.70 5.30 -18.67
C GLY A 176 17.33 6.04 -19.96
N PRO A 177 18.04 5.77 -21.06
CA PRO A 177 17.86 6.49 -22.33
C PRO A 177 16.45 6.33 -22.93
N ASP A 178 15.81 5.18 -22.74
CA ASP A 178 14.51 4.85 -23.33
C ASP A 178 13.31 5.14 -22.42
N GLN A 179 13.54 5.71 -21.23
CA GLN A 179 12.50 6.04 -20.26
C GLN A 179 11.98 7.47 -20.49
N PRO A 180 10.67 7.66 -20.79
CA PRO A 180 10.05 8.98 -20.94
C PRO A 180 10.34 9.92 -19.78
N GLY A 181 10.57 11.18 -20.14
CA GLY A 181 11.13 12.16 -19.23
C GLY A 181 10.21 13.25 -18.71
N ASP A 182 8.92 12.98 -18.73
CA ASP A 182 7.86 13.92 -18.36
C ASP A 182 7.29 13.62 -16.96
N ALA A 183 6.36 14.49 -16.53
CA ALA A 183 5.75 14.41 -15.21
C ALA A 183 4.64 13.35 -15.11
N ASP A 184 4.24 12.74 -16.23
CA ASP A 184 3.17 11.74 -16.31
C ASP A 184 3.71 10.30 -16.22
N HIS A 185 5.00 10.14 -15.91
CA HIS A 185 5.64 8.85 -15.68
C HIS A 185 6.23 8.79 -14.27
N TRP A 186 6.13 7.62 -13.64
CA TRP A 186 6.72 7.35 -12.33
C TRP A 186 7.51 6.04 -12.38
N TYR A 187 8.72 6.07 -11.81
CA TYR A 187 9.65 4.95 -11.89
C TYR A 187 10.10 4.51 -10.50
N LEU A 188 10.18 3.20 -10.30
CA LEU A 188 10.58 2.56 -9.07
C LEU A 188 12.11 2.56 -8.97
N TRP A 189 12.66 3.12 -7.90
CA TRP A 189 14.11 3.07 -7.63
C TRP A 189 14.45 2.27 -6.36
N ARG A 190 13.49 2.06 -5.48
CA ARG A 190 13.70 1.24 -4.28
C ARG A 190 12.43 0.50 -3.92
N TRP A 191 12.56 -0.78 -3.62
CA TRP A 191 11.48 -1.63 -3.16
C TRP A 191 11.93 -2.37 -1.92
N VAL A 192 11.21 -2.21 -0.81
CA VAL A 192 11.52 -2.86 0.47
C VAL A 192 10.36 -3.76 0.86
N GLU A 193 10.66 -5.00 1.19
CA GLU A 193 9.73 -5.94 1.82
C GLU A 193 9.94 -5.98 3.33
N SER A 194 8.85 -6.13 4.08
CA SER A 194 8.85 -6.39 5.51
C SER A 194 7.71 -7.34 5.89
N SER A 195 7.96 -8.19 6.88
CA SER A 195 6.92 -9.02 7.48
C SER A 195 5.96 -8.27 8.41
N SER A 196 6.16 -6.96 8.67
CA SER A 196 5.22 -6.18 9.50
C SER A 196 5.02 -4.74 9.02
N CYS A 197 3.76 -4.37 8.74
CA CYS A 197 3.37 -2.99 8.44
C CYS A 197 3.68 -2.02 9.60
N GLU A 198 3.68 -2.52 10.83
CA GLU A 198 3.88 -1.73 12.05
C GLU A 198 5.36 -1.34 12.27
N ALA A 199 6.31 -2.23 11.96
CA ALA A 199 7.74 -1.89 12.00
C ALA A 199 8.11 -0.88 10.90
N MET A 200 7.50 -0.99 9.72
CA MET A 200 7.68 -0.03 8.61
C MET A 200 7.12 1.36 8.94
N ALA A 201 5.91 1.43 9.51
CA ALA A 201 5.35 2.68 10.01
C ALA A 201 6.20 3.31 11.14
N THR A 202 6.81 2.47 12.01
CA THR A 202 7.69 2.92 13.10
C THR A 202 9.04 3.43 12.58
N ALA A 203 9.66 2.75 11.61
CA ALA A 203 10.89 3.21 10.95
C ALA A 203 10.70 4.57 10.26
N ARG A 204 9.54 4.78 9.63
CA ARG A 204 9.16 6.06 8.99
C ARG A 204 8.92 7.19 9.99
N ALA A 205 8.26 6.89 11.11
CA ALA A 205 8.09 7.86 12.19
C ALA A 205 9.44 8.30 12.78
N LEU A 206 10.45 7.43 12.78
CA LEU A 206 11.81 7.75 13.23
C LEU A 206 12.64 8.52 12.18
N ALA A 207 12.50 8.21 10.88
CA ALA A 207 13.21 8.88 9.79
C ALA A 207 12.73 10.33 9.54
N SER A 208 11.46 10.63 9.84
CA SER A 208 10.89 12.00 9.73
C SER A 208 11.37 13.01 10.79
N ARG A 209 12.28 12.64 11.70
CA ARG A 209 12.85 13.54 12.71
C ARG A 209 13.93 14.44 12.09
N SER A 210 13.51 15.49 11.40
CA SER A 210 14.39 16.60 11.00
C SER A 210 14.51 17.63 12.13
N PRO A 211 15.70 18.18 12.44
CA PRO A 211 15.90 19.19 13.50
C PRO A 211 15.14 20.50 13.27
N ALA A 212 14.57 20.71 12.08
CA ALA A 212 13.66 21.82 11.79
C ALA A 212 12.28 21.72 12.49
N LEU A 213 11.85 20.52 12.92
CA LEU A 213 10.56 20.35 13.61
C LEU A 213 10.61 20.79 15.09
N GLU A 214 11.78 20.83 15.71
CA GLU A 214 11.96 21.43 17.05
C GLU A 214 11.63 22.92 17.04
N ALA A 215 11.81 23.61 15.90
CA ALA A 215 11.43 25.01 15.74
C ALA A 215 9.93 25.23 15.47
N ALA A 216 9.19 24.18 15.07
CA ALA A 216 7.74 24.22 14.78
C ALA A 216 6.86 23.63 15.89
N ALA A 217 7.44 23.24 17.02
CA ALA A 217 6.75 22.73 18.22
C ALA A 217 5.87 23.77 18.95
N GLY A 218 5.36 24.78 18.24
CA GLY A 218 4.45 25.80 18.75
C GLY A 218 3.09 25.87 18.04
N SER A 219 2.85 25.08 16.98
CA SER A 219 1.54 25.06 16.29
C SER A 219 0.93 23.67 16.22
N PRO A 220 -0.26 23.46 16.81
CA PRO A 220 -0.88 22.15 16.78
C PRO A 220 -1.36 21.75 15.38
N GLY A 221 -1.10 20.49 14.99
CA GLY A 221 -1.48 19.94 13.67
C GLY A 221 -3.00 19.77 13.48
N PRO A 222 -3.51 19.26 12.35
CA PRO A 222 -4.94 18.94 12.20
C PRO A 222 -5.34 17.70 13.03
N PRO A 223 -6.62 17.59 13.47
CA PRO A 223 -7.10 16.41 14.20
C PRO A 223 -7.08 15.16 13.31
N ARG A 224 -6.92 13.97 13.90
CA ARG A 224 -6.86 12.70 13.15
C ARG A 224 -7.77 11.64 13.74
N ILE A 225 -8.57 11.00 12.88
CA ILE A 225 -9.31 9.79 13.26
C ILE A 225 -8.34 8.61 13.23
N LEU A 226 -8.14 7.95 14.36
CA LEU A 226 -7.23 6.82 14.51
C LEU A 226 -7.92 5.52 14.13
N SER A 227 -9.12 5.28 14.65
CA SER A 227 -9.89 4.07 14.35
C SER A 227 -11.39 4.33 14.40
N VAL A 228 -12.10 3.57 13.58
CA VAL A 228 -13.55 3.47 13.52
C VAL A 228 -13.87 2.03 13.10
N PRO A 229 -14.83 1.34 13.75
CA PRO A 229 -15.28 0.03 13.30
C PRO A 229 -15.73 0.08 11.85
N ASN A 230 -15.34 -0.91 11.05
CA ASN A 230 -15.78 -1.02 9.67
C ASN A 230 -15.87 -2.50 9.26
N PRO A 231 -17.07 -3.02 8.96
CA PRO A 231 -18.37 -2.35 9.10
C PRO A 231 -18.72 -2.00 10.56
N ALA A 232 -19.56 -1.00 10.77
CA ALA A 232 -20.05 -0.59 12.08
C ALA A 232 -21.55 -0.89 12.22
N HIS A 233 -21.94 -1.30 13.42
CA HIS A 233 -23.32 -1.63 13.78
C HIS A 233 -23.83 -0.67 14.86
N GLY A 234 -25.03 -0.13 14.68
CA GLY A 234 -25.68 0.71 15.67
C GLY A 234 -24.88 1.98 16.03
N VAL A 235 -24.45 2.08 17.29
CA VAL A 235 -23.68 3.24 17.80
C VAL A 235 -22.20 3.09 17.41
N VAL A 236 -21.69 4.03 16.61
CA VAL A 236 -20.30 3.97 16.12
C VAL A 236 -19.35 4.58 17.14
N SER A 237 -18.40 3.80 17.65
CA SER A 237 -17.32 4.32 18.50
C SER A 237 -16.12 4.76 17.66
N VAL A 238 -15.57 5.95 17.89
CA VAL A 238 -14.48 6.54 17.09
C VAL A 238 -13.36 6.99 18.02
N SER A 239 -12.13 6.60 17.70
CA SER A 239 -10.94 7.11 18.38
C SER A 239 -10.33 8.25 17.58
N VAL A 240 -10.13 9.40 18.21
CA VAL A 240 -9.62 10.63 17.58
C VAL A 240 -8.43 11.14 18.36
N ARG A 241 -7.35 11.53 17.68
CA ARG A 241 -6.28 12.34 18.23
C ARG A 241 -6.56 13.81 17.92
N LEU A 242 -6.73 14.60 18.97
CA LEU A 242 -6.81 16.04 18.91
C LEU A 242 -5.46 16.65 19.27
N THR A 243 -5.21 17.83 18.76
CA THR A 243 -3.89 18.46 18.77
C THR A 243 -3.90 19.79 19.50
N GLY A 244 -5.06 20.38 19.80
CA GLY A 244 -5.14 21.64 20.54
C GLY A 244 -6.32 21.70 21.50
N ARG A 245 -6.55 22.89 22.08
CA ARG A 245 -7.64 23.17 23.03
C ARG A 245 -8.85 23.86 22.38
N GLU A 246 -8.83 24.05 21.07
CA GLU A 246 -9.94 24.62 20.34
C GLU A 246 -11.09 23.60 20.24
N PRO A 247 -12.35 24.06 20.04
CA PRO A 247 -13.48 23.19 19.83
C PRO A 247 -13.27 22.22 18.66
N ALA A 248 -13.60 20.95 18.88
CA ALA A 248 -13.48 19.87 17.92
C ALA A 248 -14.84 19.27 17.56
N ARG A 249 -14.98 18.78 16.32
CA ARG A 249 -16.20 18.16 15.81
C ARG A 249 -15.91 16.90 15.01
N LEU A 250 -16.86 15.97 15.03
CA LEU A 250 -16.96 14.85 14.09
C LEU A 250 -18.13 15.09 13.15
N ILE A 251 -17.87 15.06 11.85
CA ILE A 251 -18.87 15.30 10.82
C ILE A 251 -18.92 14.06 9.92
N MET A 252 -20.12 13.51 9.74
CA MET A 252 -20.38 12.40 8.83
C MET A 252 -21.11 12.91 7.58
N PHE A 253 -20.66 12.43 6.42
CA PHE A 253 -21.24 12.72 5.11
C PHE A 253 -21.73 11.43 4.46
N ASP A 254 -22.86 11.48 3.76
CA ASP A 254 -23.26 10.40 2.86
C ASP A 254 -22.43 10.41 1.56
N VAL A 255 -22.63 9.42 0.70
CA VAL A 255 -21.94 9.33 -0.61
C VAL A 255 -22.23 10.51 -1.54
N ALA A 256 -23.33 11.24 -1.33
CA ALA A 256 -23.68 12.44 -2.09
C ALA A 256 -23.01 13.71 -1.50
N GLY A 257 -22.19 13.57 -0.45
CA GLY A 257 -21.52 14.68 0.23
C GLY A 257 -22.44 15.48 1.15
N ARG A 258 -23.67 15.03 1.39
CA ARG A 258 -24.58 15.71 2.32
C ARG A 258 -24.15 15.38 3.75
N ARG A 259 -24.09 16.40 4.61
CA ARG A 259 -23.81 16.24 6.03
C ARG A 259 -25.01 15.57 6.71
N VAL A 260 -24.82 14.35 7.19
CA VAL A 260 -25.86 13.54 7.85
C VAL A 260 -25.71 13.51 9.37
N LEU A 261 -24.52 13.82 9.91
CA LEU A 261 -24.26 13.92 11.34
C LEU A 261 -23.20 15.00 11.60
N ASP A 262 -23.40 15.79 12.65
CA ASP A 262 -22.45 16.80 13.15
C ASP A 262 -22.45 16.72 14.68
N GLN A 263 -21.37 16.19 15.24
CA GLN A 263 -21.23 16.01 16.67
C GLN A 263 -20.10 16.89 17.21
N ASP A 264 -20.47 17.75 18.17
CA ASP A 264 -19.52 18.53 18.95
C ASP A 264 -18.81 17.64 19.98
N LEU A 265 -17.48 17.72 20.02
CA LEU A 265 -16.63 17.02 20.99
C LEU A 265 -16.17 17.96 22.13
N GLY A 266 -16.52 19.25 22.06
CA GLY A 266 -16.03 20.29 22.96
C GLY A 266 -14.54 20.57 22.74
N ALA A 267 -13.84 20.88 23.82
CA ALA A 267 -12.40 21.19 23.83
C ALA A 267 -11.62 20.19 24.71
N PRO A 268 -11.40 18.93 24.27
CA PRO A 268 -10.80 17.88 25.10
C PRO A 268 -9.32 18.10 25.39
N GLY A 269 -8.69 19.06 24.70
CA GLY A 269 -7.25 19.26 24.73
C GLY A 269 -6.50 18.26 23.86
N GLU A 270 -5.19 18.24 24.04
CA GLU A 270 -4.27 17.41 23.27
C GLU A 270 -4.29 15.97 23.79
N ALA A 271 -5.20 15.16 23.28
CA ALA A 271 -5.35 13.79 23.72
C ALA A 271 -5.90 12.87 22.62
N VAL A 272 -5.62 11.58 22.77
CA VAL A 272 -6.40 10.53 22.11
C VAL A 272 -7.64 10.29 22.96
N SER A 273 -8.82 10.52 22.38
CA SER A 273 -10.10 10.34 23.04
C SER A 273 -11.01 9.45 22.21
N ARG A 274 -11.78 8.60 22.89
CA ARG A 274 -12.80 7.75 22.26
C ARG A 274 -14.16 8.42 22.44
N PHE A 275 -14.91 8.55 21.36
CA PHE A 275 -16.24 9.14 21.33
C PHE A 275 -17.24 8.18 20.71
N GLU A 276 -18.47 8.21 21.19
CA GLU A 276 -19.58 7.54 20.52
C GLU A 276 -20.30 8.55 19.62
N LEU A 277 -20.46 8.23 18.34
CA LEU A 277 -21.24 9.03 17.41
C LEU A 277 -22.73 8.82 17.67
N ARG A 278 -23.35 9.83 18.28
CA ARG A 278 -24.77 9.83 18.61
C ARG A 278 -25.59 10.02 17.35
N GLY A 279 -26.61 9.19 17.18
CA GLY A 279 -27.52 9.26 16.03
C GLY A 279 -27.15 8.37 14.85
N THR A 280 -26.03 7.64 14.87
CA THR A 280 -25.68 6.69 13.80
C THR A 280 -26.64 5.52 13.69
N ALA A 281 -27.28 5.12 14.79
CA ALA A 281 -28.28 4.05 14.81
C ALA A 281 -29.56 4.39 14.00
N GLY A 282 -29.81 5.67 13.70
CA GLY A 282 -30.93 6.11 12.87
C GLY A 282 -30.56 6.33 11.40
N LEU A 283 -29.30 6.11 11.02
CA LEU A 283 -28.84 6.26 9.64
C LEU A 283 -29.10 4.98 8.85
N PRO A 284 -29.52 5.06 7.58
CA PRO A 284 -29.63 3.89 6.72
C PRO A 284 -28.28 3.16 6.56
N ALA A 285 -28.32 1.84 6.36
CA ALA A 285 -27.14 1.09 5.97
C ALA A 285 -26.54 1.67 4.68
N GLY A 286 -25.21 1.78 4.62
CA GLY A 286 -24.53 2.43 3.50
C GLY A 286 -23.12 2.90 3.81
N LEU A 287 -22.46 3.49 2.80
CA LEU A 287 -21.13 4.06 2.91
C LEU A 287 -21.20 5.54 3.34
N TYR A 288 -20.38 5.90 4.31
CA TYR A 288 -20.27 7.24 4.85
C TYR A 288 -18.81 7.68 4.96
N TRP A 289 -18.59 9.00 4.93
CA TRP A 289 -17.30 9.62 5.19
C TRP A 289 -17.33 10.33 6.54
N LEU A 290 -16.45 9.95 7.45
CA LEU A 290 -16.30 10.59 8.75
C LEU A 290 -15.07 11.50 8.75
N ARG A 291 -15.21 12.73 9.22
CA ARG A 291 -14.15 13.73 9.27
C ARG A 291 -14.09 14.39 10.64
N ALA A 292 -12.86 14.65 11.11
CA ALA A 292 -12.64 15.44 12.31
C ALA A 292 -12.23 16.88 11.95
N THR A 293 -12.72 17.87 12.68
CA THR A 293 -12.30 19.27 12.55
C THR A 293 -12.00 19.86 13.91
N GLN A 294 -10.99 20.74 14.02
CA GLN A 294 -10.63 21.40 15.29
C GLN A 294 -10.05 22.78 15.04
N GLY A 295 -10.65 23.83 15.63
CA GLY A 295 -10.15 25.21 15.49
C GLY A 295 -10.00 25.68 14.04
N GLY A 296 -10.92 25.28 13.15
CA GLY A 296 -10.85 25.57 11.71
C GLY A 296 -9.96 24.64 10.89
N ARG A 297 -9.14 23.79 11.54
CA ARG A 297 -8.33 22.76 10.86
C ARG A 297 -9.19 21.55 10.51
N ILE A 298 -8.93 20.98 9.35
CA ILE A 298 -9.67 19.83 8.83
C ILE A 298 -8.73 18.62 8.76
N GLY A 299 -9.13 17.53 9.42
CA GLY A 299 -8.45 16.24 9.37
C GLY A 299 -8.82 15.40 8.15
N PRO A 300 -8.03 14.36 7.81
CA PRO A 300 -8.37 13.42 6.75
C PRO A 300 -9.68 12.69 7.06
N ALA A 301 -10.44 12.37 6.01
CA ALA A 301 -11.68 11.61 6.15
C ALA A 301 -11.41 10.10 6.24
N LYS A 302 -12.28 9.35 6.94
CA LYS A 302 -12.31 7.88 6.96
C LYS A 302 -13.64 7.37 6.41
N ALA A 303 -13.58 6.33 5.58
CA ALA A 303 -14.76 5.58 5.17
C ALA A 303 -15.32 4.76 6.33
N VAL A 304 -16.65 4.71 6.45
CA VAL A 304 -17.39 3.91 7.43
C VAL A 304 -18.56 3.25 6.70
N VAL A 305 -18.63 1.93 6.73
CA VAL A 305 -19.83 1.19 6.29
C VAL A 305 -20.74 0.99 7.50
N LEU A 306 -21.96 1.50 7.44
CA LEU A 306 -23.02 1.19 8.41
C LEU A 306 -23.85 0.02 7.90
N LEU A 307 -24.15 -0.92 8.78
CA LEU A 307 -25.00 -2.10 8.52
C LEU A 307 -26.25 -2.07 9.40
#